data_AF-A0AAW6LJU6-F1
#
_entry.id   AF-A0AAW6LJU6-F1
#
_cell.length_a   1.000
_cell.length_b   1.000
_cell.length_c   1.000
_cell.angle_alpha   90.00
_cell.angle_beta   90.00
_cell.angle_gamma   90.00
#
_symmetry.space_group_name_H-M   'P 1'
#
loop_
_entity.id
_entity.type
_entity.pdbx_description
1 polymer ?
#
loop_
_entity_poly.entity_id
_entity_poly.type
_entity_poly.pdbx_seq_one_letter_code
_entity_poly.pdbx_strand_id
1 'polypeptide(L)'
;MPGLSVTAQIVTTDPPGSAFERLETGQLLELECEQLTVGAAAAISLPVGDGARADPVGMPITLLGYVAGVKRGRSVVIVHHQPWRGRLTIRFFPDGAGTRIVLESSLDQDGISWLANKRGFAPPEPPRSDRHRIGLLVSKSGPAAVFAQATETLASLAVEEINADGGIGGVLVDLVIGDDASDPAAGAATALRLVKSGCRAVFACVTSSTFNAAASALQNTGVLLVHTVLNEGGRSRPGVLRLGERPLDQTRAGIPAMMSETGSRTWFLVGQQYSWSFGAHWAARRVIAESTGSVAGEVYVPLGTTDFSRIIESIADSGAELILSTLVGHDEVFFERQCAQHGLRATTRTFALVLDEATQQLIGNSDADGVWAAFGYFQSAAGDHDLEKRYSASSNELLPPLSSLSETTYEAIVAYARAVERTSAGDPETVLRQLVTTSKSSTNNGVPLHRPILLAESRRGRLYPRSL
;
A
#
# COMPACT_ATOMS: atom_id res chain seq x y z
N MET A 1 -12.99 19.13 -18.04
CA MET A 1 -14.19 18.45 -18.60
C MET A 1 -15.13 18.18 -17.45
N PRO A 2 -16.46 18.31 -17.60
CA PRO A 2 -17.38 17.96 -16.52
C PRO A 2 -17.23 16.46 -16.27
N GLY A 3 -16.69 16.09 -15.10
CA GLY A 3 -16.53 14.69 -14.71
C GLY A 3 -17.90 14.02 -14.60
N LEU A 4 -17.95 12.72 -14.89
CA LEU A 4 -19.16 11.94 -14.63
C LEU A 4 -19.36 11.89 -13.10
N SER A 5 -20.59 11.93 -12.60
CA SER A 5 -20.86 11.66 -11.18
C SER A 5 -21.80 10.47 -11.04
N VAL A 6 -21.54 9.65 -10.02
CA VAL A 6 -22.40 8.54 -9.61
C VAL A 6 -23.09 8.94 -8.32
N THR A 7 -24.41 8.77 -8.29
CA THR A 7 -25.23 9.08 -7.11
C THR A 7 -25.89 7.82 -6.58
N ALA A 8 -25.85 7.63 -5.26
CA ALA A 8 -26.59 6.60 -4.53
C ALA A 8 -27.39 7.22 -3.39
N GLN A 9 -28.43 6.51 -2.94
CA GLN A 9 -29.27 6.95 -1.83
C GLN A 9 -29.45 5.83 -0.80
N ILE A 10 -29.39 6.20 0.47
CA ILE A 10 -29.66 5.34 1.62
C ILE A 10 -30.73 6.03 2.46
N VAL A 11 -31.72 5.28 2.94
CA VAL A 11 -32.76 5.79 3.84
C VAL A 11 -32.63 5.07 5.17
N THR A 12 -32.64 5.84 6.27
CA THR A 12 -32.65 5.31 7.64
C THR A 12 -33.78 5.94 8.44
N THR A 13 -34.26 5.23 9.46
CA THR A 13 -35.23 5.73 10.44
C THR A 13 -34.60 6.68 11.46
N ASP A 14 -33.27 6.74 11.53
CA ASP A 14 -32.57 7.63 12.45
C ASP A 14 -32.69 9.10 12.02
N PRO A 15 -32.82 10.05 12.96
CA PRO A 15 -32.74 11.47 12.65
C PRO A 15 -31.32 11.84 12.18
N PRO A 16 -31.13 12.97 11.47
CA PRO A 16 -29.86 13.27 10.79
C PRO A 16 -28.63 13.30 11.71
N GLY A 17 -28.79 13.70 12.97
CA GLY A 17 -27.71 13.68 13.96
C GLY A 17 -27.24 12.25 14.26
N SER A 18 -28.16 11.36 14.62
CA SER A 18 -27.85 9.96 14.92
C SER A 18 -27.39 9.19 13.68
N ALA A 19 -27.96 9.46 12.50
CA ALA A 19 -27.47 8.90 11.25
C ALA A 19 -26.02 9.32 10.95
N PHE A 20 -25.65 10.56 11.30
CA PHE A 20 -24.29 11.07 11.16
C PHE A 20 -23.33 10.43 12.17
N GLU A 21 -23.74 10.24 13.43
CA GLU A 21 -22.94 9.51 14.44
C GLU A 21 -22.69 8.05 14.02
N ARG A 22 -23.69 7.41 13.40
CA ARG A 22 -23.52 6.07 12.80
C ARG A 22 -22.55 6.06 11.63
N LEU A 23 -22.45 7.15 10.86
CA LEU A 23 -21.39 7.30 9.86
C LEU A 23 -20.03 7.46 10.54
N GLU A 24 -19.91 8.32 11.54
CA GLU A 24 -18.66 8.57 12.28
C GLU A 24 -18.10 7.29 12.92
N THR A 25 -18.97 6.38 13.35
CA THR A 25 -18.60 5.09 13.97
C THR A 25 -18.48 3.93 12.98
N GLY A 26 -18.61 4.19 11.67
CA GLY A 26 -18.51 3.16 10.62
C GLY A 26 -19.72 2.22 10.50
N GLN A 27 -20.80 2.46 11.25
CA GLN A 27 -22.00 1.61 11.30
C GLN A 27 -23.00 1.86 10.16
N LEU A 28 -22.81 2.92 9.37
CA LEU A 28 -23.67 3.25 8.23
C LEU A 28 -23.00 2.92 6.88
N LEU A 29 -21.77 3.36 6.73
CA LEU A 29 -20.83 3.03 5.68
C LEU A 29 -19.56 2.68 6.45
N GLU A 30 -18.82 1.65 6.04
CA GLU A 30 -17.56 1.24 6.66
C GLU A 30 -16.52 2.35 6.47
N LEU A 31 -16.67 3.43 7.22
CA LEU A 31 -15.84 4.62 7.22
C LEU A 31 -14.79 4.42 8.31
N GLU A 32 -13.56 4.25 7.88
CA GLU A 32 -12.40 4.23 8.74
C GLU A 32 -11.78 5.63 8.74
N CYS A 33 -11.93 6.32 9.87
CA CYS A 33 -11.28 7.59 10.12
C CYS A 33 -11.07 7.69 11.64
N GLU A 34 -9.92 8.18 12.09
CA GLU A 34 -9.68 8.38 13.53
C GLU A 34 -10.64 9.45 14.09
N GLN A 35 -10.70 10.59 13.42
CA GLN A 35 -11.60 11.69 13.72
C GLN A 35 -12.07 12.35 12.44
N LEU A 36 -13.38 12.53 12.30
CA LEU A 36 -13.98 13.15 11.12
C LEU A 36 -13.76 14.67 11.11
N THR A 37 -12.52 15.08 10.84
CA THR A 37 -12.05 16.47 10.80
C THR A 37 -11.29 16.71 9.50
N VAL A 38 -11.26 17.96 9.03
CA VAL A 38 -10.61 18.29 7.75
C VAL A 38 -9.13 17.95 7.81
N GLY A 39 -8.64 17.23 6.79
CA GLY A 39 -7.26 16.75 6.67
C GLY A 39 -7.04 15.34 7.22
N ALA A 40 -8.01 14.76 7.94
CA ALA A 40 -7.89 13.38 8.42
C ALA A 40 -7.91 12.40 7.25
N ALA A 41 -7.04 11.38 7.30
CA ALA A 41 -7.08 10.27 6.36
C ALA A 41 -8.36 9.45 6.59
N ALA A 42 -8.96 8.96 5.50
CA ALA A 42 -10.19 8.20 5.54
C ALA A 42 -10.20 7.10 4.48
N ALA A 43 -10.67 5.92 4.88
CA ALA A 43 -11.11 4.87 3.97
C ALA A 43 -12.63 4.73 4.09
N ILE A 44 -13.34 4.59 2.97
CA ILE A 44 -14.79 4.38 2.98
C ILE A 44 -15.23 3.36 1.94
N SER A 45 -15.90 2.30 2.38
CA SER A 45 -16.52 1.33 1.48
C SER A 45 -17.84 1.86 0.92
N LEU A 46 -17.96 1.89 -0.41
CA LEU A 46 -19.20 2.18 -1.11
C LEU A 46 -19.91 0.89 -1.52
N PRO A 47 -21.22 0.77 -1.26
CA PRO A 47 -22.01 -0.35 -1.75
C PRO A 47 -22.20 -0.21 -3.26
N VAL A 48 -21.71 -1.18 -4.03
CA VAL A 48 -21.76 -1.14 -5.50
C VAL A 48 -22.44 -2.42 -6.00
N GLY A 49 -23.69 -2.28 -6.45
CA GLY A 49 -24.51 -3.40 -6.94
C GLY A 49 -25.87 -2.93 -7.43
N ASP A 50 -26.45 -3.66 -8.38
CA ASP A 50 -27.82 -3.49 -8.83
C ASP A 50 -28.76 -4.11 -7.79
N GLY A 51 -29.55 -3.29 -7.11
CA GLY A 51 -30.58 -3.76 -6.15
C GLY A 51 -31.70 -4.64 -6.76
N ALA A 52 -31.50 -5.17 -7.96
CA ALA A 52 -32.44 -5.99 -8.72
C ALA A 52 -31.90 -7.40 -9.07
N ARG A 53 -30.60 -7.69 -8.92
CA ARG A 53 -30.06 -9.05 -9.08
C ARG A 53 -29.30 -9.45 -7.83
N ALA A 54 -29.67 -10.61 -7.29
CA ALA A 54 -28.90 -11.32 -6.28
C ALA A 54 -27.65 -11.95 -6.93
N ASP A 55 -26.77 -11.13 -7.51
CA ASP A 55 -25.43 -11.56 -7.94
C ASP A 55 -24.44 -11.21 -6.81
N PRO A 56 -23.78 -12.19 -6.17
CA PRO A 56 -22.88 -11.96 -5.04
C PRO A 56 -21.52 -11.34 -5.42
N VAL A 57 -21.40 -10.70 -6.59
CA VAL A 57 -20.10 -10.42 -7.24
C VAL A 57 -19.68 -8.94 -7.20
N GLY A 58 -20.51 -8.04 -6.66
CA GLY A 58 -20.10 -6.65 -6.44
C GLY A 58 -19.16 -6.53 -5.25
N MET A 59 -17.83 -6.59 -5.45
CA MET A 59 -16.90 -6.17 -4.40
C MET A 59 -17.20 -4.70 -4.05
N PRO A 60 -17.34 -4.35 -2.76
CA PRO A 60 -17.44 -2.95 -2.35
C PRO A 60 -16.24 -2.17 -2.87
N ILE A 61 -16.46 -0.94 -3.32
CA ILE A 61 -15.38 -0.05 -3.73
C ILE A 61 -14.94 0.73 -2.51
N THR A 62 -13.74 0.44 -2.01
CA THR A 62 -13.11 1.25 -0.96
C THR A 62 -12.46 2.48 -1.59
N LEU A 63 -12.90 3.66 -1.17
CA LEU A 63 -12.28 4.93 -1.53
C LEU A 63 -11.30 5.34 -0.45
N LEU A 64 -10.06 5.64 -0.84
CA LEU A 64 -9.02 6.13 0.08
C LEU A 64 -8.73 7.58 -0.19
N GLY A 65 -8.71 8.40 0.86
CA GLY A 65 -8.64 9.84 0.70
C GLY A 65 -8.47 10.60 2.00
N TYR A 66 -8.78 11.89 1.90
CA TYR A 66 -8.76 12.83 3.00
C TYR A 66 -10.10 13.52 3.15
N VAL A 67 -10.50 13.76 4.39
CA VAL A 67 -11.68 14.55 4.72
C VAL A 67 -11.42 16.00 4.29
N ALA A 68 -12.20 16.49 3.34
CA ALA A 68 -12.09 17.85 2.80
C ALA A 68 -13.11 18.82 3.39
N GLY A 69 -14.17 18.33 4.04
CA GLY A 69 -15.18 19.18 4.65
C GLY A 69 -16.18 18.40 5.50
N VAL A 70 -16.55 18.97 6.65
CA VAL A 70 -17.49 18.35 7.59
C VAL A 70 -18.47 19.41 8.08
N LYS A 71 -19.77 19.08 7.99
CA LYS A 71 -20.87 19.82 8.65
C LYS A 71 -21.70 18.78 9.39
N ARG A 72 -21.54 18.69 10.71
CA ARG A 72 -22.19 17.65 11.53
C ARG A 72 -23.70 17.61 11.28
N GLY A 73 -24.23 16.40 11.11
CA GLY A 73 -25.64 16.13 10.78
C GLY A 73 -26.10 16.61 9.41
N ARG A 74 -25.20 17.12 8.54
CA ARG A 74 -25.55 17.72 7.25
C ARG A 74 -24.74 17.17 6.08
N SER A 75 -23.41 17.16 6.18
CA SER A 75 -22.58 16.68 5.08
C SER A 75 -21.16 16.31 5.49
N VAL A 76 -20.59 15.37 4.74
CA VAL A 76 -19.17 15.00 4.76
C VAL A 76 -18.65 15.03 3.32
N VAL A 77 -17.46 15.58 3.11
CA VAL A 77 -16.77 15.60 1.82
C VAL A 77 -15.45 14.89 1.99
N ILE A 78 -15.19 13.88 1.17
CA ILE A 78 -13.92 13.16 1.10
C ILE A 78 -13.36 13.36 -0.30
N VAL A 79 -12.14 13.88 -0.40
CA VAL A 79 -11.37 13.85 -1.65
C VAL A 79 -10.55 12.57 -1.62
N HIS A 80 -10.80 11.70 -2.58
CA HIS A 80 -10.18 10.38 -2.63
C HIS A 80 -9.32 10.25 -3.87
N HIS A 81 -8.35 9.35 -3.79
CA HIS A 81 -7.32 9.18 -4.79
C HIS A 81 -7.20 7.71 -5.24
N GLN A 82 -7.73 6.76 -4.45
CA GLN A 82 -7.96 5.38 -4.86
C GLN A 82 -9.46 5.02 -4.91
N PRO A 83 -9.86 4.10 -5.82
CA PRO A 83 -9.04 3.54 -6.91
C PRO A 83 -8.84 4.53 -8.08
N TRP A 84 -9.46 5.71 -7.98
CA TRP A 84 -9.29 6.83 -8.90
C TRP A 84 -9.37 8.15 -8.12
N ARG A 85 -9.01 9.26 -8.77
CA ARG A 85 -9.09 10.59 -8.18
C ARG A 85 -10.49 11.15 -8.29
N GLY A 86 -11.06 11.56 -7.16
CA GLY A 86 -12.42 12.07 -7.11
C GLY A 86 -12.81 12.70 -5.79
N ARG A 87 -14.07 13.09 -5.73
CA ARG A 87 -14.71 13.67 -4.55
C ARG A 87 -15.98 12.91 -4.27
N LEU A 88 -16.07 12.32 -3.07
CA LEU A 88 -17.29 11.81 -2.49
C LEU A 88 -17.92 12.89 -1.61
N THR A 89 -19.19 13.22 -1.87
CA THR A 89 -19.99 14.08 -1.02
C THR A 89 -21.17 13.28 -0.46
N ILE A 90 -21.22 13.18 0.87
CA ILE A 90 -22.28 12.53 1.62
C ILE A 90 -23.16 13.65 2.20
N ARG A 91 -24.46 13.64 1.92
CA ARG A 91 -25.41 14.65 2.41
C ARG A 91 -26.56 14.00 3.15
N PHE A 92 -26.94 14.58 4.28
CA PHE A 92 -28.00 14.11 5.15
C PHE A 92 -29.19 15.07 5.06
N PHE A 93 -30.33 14.57 4.61
CA PHE A 93 -31.56 15.32 4.49
C PHE A 93 -32.62 14.74 5.43
N PRO A 94 -33.31 15.57 6.24
CA PRO A 94 -34.47 15.12 6.98
C PRO A 94 -35.51 14.50 6.03
N ASP A 95 -36.07 13.35 6.43
CA ASP A 95 -37.11 12.65 5.68
C ASP A 95 -38.14 12.05 6.64
N GLY A 96 -39.18 12.83 6.95
CA GLY A 96 -40.12 12.51 8.04
C GLY A 96 -39.41 12.44 9.40
N ALA A 97 -39.54 11.30 10.09
CA ALA A 97 -38.82 11.03 11.34
C ALA A 97 -37.38 10.53 11.11
N GLY A 98 -37.04 10.16 9.88
CA GLY A 98 -35.75 9.58 9.52
C GLY A 98 -34.87 10.52 8.70
N THR A 99 -33.92 9.91 7.97
CA THR A 99 -32.95 10.62 7.15
C THR A 99 -32.78 9.96 5.79
N ARG A 100 -32.84 10.79 4.74
CA ARG A 100 -32.39 10.42 3.39
C ARG A 100 -30.97 10.89 3.19
N ILE A 101 -30.08 9.94 2.93
CA ILE A 101 -28.65 10.13 2.78
C ILE A 101 -28.31 10.00 1.30
N VAL A 102 -27.68 11.02 0.73
CA VAL A 102 -27.30 11.06 -0.68
C VAL A 102 -25.78 11.02 -0.78
N LEU A 103 -25.28 10.03 -1.50
CA LEU A 103 -23.87 9.83 -1.83
C LEU A 103 -23.66 10.29 -3.26
N GLU A 104 -22.74 11.22 -3.48
CA GLU A 104 -22.37 11.70 -4.81
C GLU A 104 -20.86 11.59 -4.96
N SER A 105 -20.39 10.69 -5.83
CA SER A 105 -18.95 10.49 -6.12
C SER A 105 -18.64 10.94 -7.55
N SER A 106 -17.60 11.76 -7.72
CA SER A 106 -17.11 12.12 -9.06
C SER A 106 -16.17 11.05 -9.62
N LEU A 107 -16.29 10.78 -10.91
CA LEU A 107 -15.39 9.96 -11.70
C LEU A 107 -14.64 10.84 -12.70
N ASP A 108 -13.31 10.77 -12.65
CA ASP A 108 -12.45 11.22 -13.73
C ASP A 108 -12.33 10.12 -14.82
N GLN A 109 -11.50 10.37 -15.83
CA GLN A 109 -11.31 9.42 -16.93
C GLN A 109 -10.68 8.11 -16.44
N ASP A 110 -9.82 8.17 -15.42
CA ASP A 110 -9.20 7.00 -14.81
C ASP A 110 -10.25 6.16 -14.06
N GLY A 111 -11.15 6.80 -13.32
CA GLY A 111 -12.27 6.16 -12.63
C GLY A 111 -13.25 5.48 -13.59
N ILE A 112 -13.58 6.14 -14.70
CA ILE A 112 -14.40 5.53 -15.77
C ILE A 112 -13.70 4.29 -16.33
N SER A 113 -12.41 4.41 -16.65
CA SER A 113 -11.63 3.30 -17.23
C SER A 113 -11.48 2.14 -16.25
N TRP A 114 -11.27 2.44 -14.97
CA TRP A 114 -11.18 1.45 -13.90
C TRP A 114 -12.51 0.71 -13.71
N LEU A 115 -13.63 1.42 -13.64
CA LEU A 115 -14.96 0.81 -13.51
C LEU A 115 -15.33 -0.03 -14.73
N ALA A 116 -15.01 0.44 -15.93
CA ALA A 116 -15.22 -0.32 -17.16
C ALA A 116 -14.43 -1.64 -17.13
N ASN A 117 -13.16 -1.60 -16.73
CA ASN A 117 -12.32 -2.79 -16.58
C ASN A 117 -12.89 -3.77 -15.55
N LYS A 118 -13.33 -3.28 -14.39
CA LYS A 118 -13.98 -4.12 -13.37
C LYS A 118 -15.29 -4.76 -13.86
N ARG A 119 -15.96 -4.15 -14.84
CA ARG A 119 -17.17 -4.71 -15.49
C ARG A 119 -16.86 -5.60 -16.70
N GLY A 120 -15.60 -5.94 -16.93
CA GLY A 120 -15.17 -6.81 -18.02
C GLY A 120 -14.95 -6.10 -19.37
N PHE A 121 -15.04 -4.77 -19.41
CA PHE A 121 -14.65 -3.98 -20.58
C PHE A 121 -13.15 -3.70 -20.51
N ALA A 122 -12.36 -4.39 -21.34
CA ALA A 122 -10.92 -4.15 -21.39
C ALA A 122 -10.65 -2.66 -21.66
N PRO A 123 -9.73 -2.02 -20.92
CA PRO A 123 -9.34 -0.66 -21.23
C PRO A 123 -8.76 -0.63 -22.65
N PRO A 124 -9.01 0.43 -23.43
CA PRO A 124 -8.49 0.52 -24.79
C PRO A 124 -6.97 0.36 -24.77
N GLU A 125 -6.44 -0.43 -25.71
CA GLU A 125 -4.99 -0.55 -25.87
C GLU A 125 -4.41 0.85 -26.12
N PRO A 126 -3.40 1.29 -25.35
CA PRO A 126 -2.80 2.59 -25.58
C PRO A 126 -2.18 2.59 -26.98
N PRO A 127 -2.48 3.61 -27.81
CA PRO A 127 -2.06 3.64 -29.22
C PRO A 127 -0.55 3.43 -29.34
N ARG A 128 -0.03 2.79 -30.39
CA ARG A 128 1.43 2.65 -30.54
C ARG A 128 2.12 4.02 -30.39
N SER A 129 3.10 4.09 -29.51
CA SER A 129 3.88 5.29 -29.21
C SER A 129 5.32 5.08 -29.62
N ASP A 130 5.96 6.11 -30.15
CA ASP A 130 7.41 6.20 -30.38
C ASP A 130 8.19 6.40 -29.06
N ARG A 131 7.48 6.65 -27.96
CA ARG A 131 8.03 6.79 -26.61
C ARG A 131 8.49 5.47 -25.99
N HIS A 132 9.39 5.58 -25.02
CA HIS A 132 9.89 4.47 -24.22
C HIS A 132 8.89 4.15 -23.09
N ARG A 133 8.01 3.17 -23.30
CA ARG A 133 7.02 2.79 -22.28
C ARG A 133 7.60 1.95 -21.16
N ILE A 134 7.24 2.31 -19.94
CA ILE A 134 7.39 1.47 -18.74
C ILE A 134 6.02 1.27 -18.08
N GLY A 135 5.85 0.13 -17.42
CA GLY A 135 4.64 -0.21 -16.68
C GLY A 135 4.84 -0.04 -15.19
N LEU A 136 3.82 0.49 -14.50
CA LEU A 136 3.68 0.38 -13.05
C LEU A 136 2.53 -0.57 -12.75
N LEU A 137 2.83 -1.73 -12.18
CA LEU A 137 1.84 -2.63 -11.58
C LEU A 137 1.77 -2.30 -10.10
N VAL A 138 0.60 -1.86 -9.63
CA VAL A 138 0.42 -1.39 -8.24
C VAL A 138 -0.96 -1.78 -7.75
N SER A 139 -1.10 -2.04 -6.46
CA SER A 139 -2.39 -2.34 -5.84
C SER A 139 -3.21 -1.08 -5.67
N LYS A 140 -3.96 -0.65 -6.68
CA LYS A 140 -4.84 0.54 -6.60
C LYS A 140 -6.13 0.25 -5.85
N SER A 141 -6.56 -1.01 -5.85
CA SER A 141 -7.70 -1.49 -5.08
C SER A 141 -7.35 -2.73 -4.25
N GLY A 142 -8.24 -3.04 -3.31
CA GLY A 142 -8.06 -4.14 -2.36
C GLY A 142 -7.20 -3.73 -1.15
N PRO A 143 -6.85 -4.71 -0.29
CA PRO A 143 -6.27 -4.43 1.03
C PRO A 143 -4.93 -3.67 1.01
N ALA A 144 -4.12 -3.85 -0.03
CA ALA A 144 -2.83 -3.17 -0.18
C ALA A 144 -2.94 -1.76 -0.82
N ALA A 145 -4.14 -1.23 -1.02
CA ALA A 145 -4.36 0.05 -1.72
C ALA A 145 -3.80 1.30 -1.02
N VAL A 146 -3.52 1.20 0.28
CA VAL A 146 -2.91 2.28 1.05
C VAL A 146 -1.54 2.73 0.50
N PHE A 147 -0.79 1.82 -0.14
CA PHE A 147 0.54 2.15 -0.68
C PHE A 147 0.49 2.90 -2.01
N ALA A 148 -0.61 2.76 -2.76
CA ALA A 148 -0.62 3.05 -4.19
C ALA A 148 -0.37 4.50 -4.53
N GLN A 149 -0.94 5.44 -3.78
CA GLN A 149 -0.89 6.84 -4.15
C GLN A 149 0.51 7.45 -4.08
N ALA A 150 1.25 7.17 -3.00
CA ALA A 150 2.63 7.61 -2.87
C ALA A 150 3.48 6.99 -3.99
N THR A 151 3.30 5.69 -4.26
CA THR A 151 3.98 4.99 -5.36
C THR A 151 3.67 5.57 -6.74
N GLU A 152 2.40 5.82 -7.07
CA GLU A 152 1.98 6.38 -8.35
C GLU A 152 2.52 7.80 -8.56
N THR A 153 2.45 8.65 -7.54
CA THR A 153 2.98 10.00 -7.59
C THR A 153 4.49 9.99 -7.76
N LEU A 154 5.23 9.16 -7.01
CA LEU A 154 6.68 9.06 -7.16
C LEU A 154 7.13 8.43 -8.48
N ALA A 155 6.41 7.44 -9.00
CA ALA A 155 6.69 6.90 -10.32
C ALA A 155 6.46 7.95 -11.42
N SER A 156 5.42 8.78 -11.27
CA SER A 156 5.15 9.88 -12.19
C SER A 156 6.25 10.94 -12.12
N LEU A 157 6.65 11.35 -10.91
CA LEU A 157 7.75 12.29 -10.67
C LEU A 157 9.07 11.79 -11.29
N ALA A 158 9.41 10.51 -11.13
CA ALA A 158 10.60 9.92 -11.76
C ALA A 158 10.57 10.06 -13.29
N VAL A 159 9.41 9.77 -13.91
CA VAL A 159 9.23 9.89 -15.37
C VAL A 159 9.29 11.34 -15.84
N GLU A 160 8.70 12.27 -15.07
CA GLU A 160 8.77 13.71 -15.36
C GLU A 160 10.21 14.22 -15.36
N GLU A 161 11.01 13.81 -14.36
CA GLU A 161 12.41 14.20 -14.25
C GLU A 161 13.28 13.59 -15.35
N ILE A 162 13.11 12.30 -15.64
CA ILE A 162 13.79 11.66 -16.78
C ILE A 162 13.46 12.38 -18.09
N ASN A 163 12.19 12.78 -18.28
CA ASN A 163 11.77 13.50 -19.48
C ASN A 163 12.29 14.94 -19.54
N ALA A 164 12.38 15.62 -18.40
CA ALA A 164 12.99 16.95 -18.31
C ALA A 164 14.48 16.92 -18.69
N ASP A 165 15.17 15.81 -18.40
CA ASP A 165 16.56 15.55 -18.78
C ASP A 165 16.72 15.03 -20.23
N GLY A 166 15.64 15.03 -21.04
CA GLY A 166 15.67 14.66 -22.45
C GLY A 166 15.23 13.23 -22.76
N GLY A 167 14.75 12.48 -21.77
CA GLY A 167 14.32 11.09 -21.91
C GLY A 167 15.49 10.10 -21.99
N ILE A 168 15.16 8.83 -22.24
CA ILE A 168 16.17 7.76 -22.33
C ILE A 168 16.74 7.75 -23.74
N GLY A 169 18.00 8.17 -23.89
CA GLY A 169 18.65 8.24 -25.21
C GLY A 169 17.94 9.18 -26.19
N GLY A 170 17.34 10.26 -25.69
CA GLY A 170 16.57 11.23 -26.48
C GLY A 170 15.10 10.83 -26.73
N VAL A 171 14.65 9.67 -26.21
CA VAL A 171 13.27 9.20 -26.33
C VAL A 171 12.53 9.41 -25.02
N LEU A 172 11.44 10.18 -25.06
CA LEU A 172 10.63 10.43 -23.88
C LEU A 172 9.96 9.15 -23.36
N VAL A 173 9.75 9.09 -22.06
CA VAL A 173 9.20 7.96 -21.31
C VAL A 173 7.71 8.15 -21.07
N ASP A 174 6.94 7.09 -21.29
CA ASP A 174 5.52 6.98 -20.94
C ASP A 174 5.36 6.01 -19.74
N LEU A 175 4.58 6.40 -18.74
CA LEU A 175 4.17 5.54 -17.64
C LEU A 175 2.78 4.95 -17.91
N VAL A 176 2.66 3.63 -17.92
CA VAL A 176 1.36 2.94 -18.01
C VAL A 176 1.06 2.27 -16.68
N ILE A 177 0.01 2.71 -15.99
CA ILE A 177 -0.36 2.22 -14.66
C ILE A 177 -1.40 1.09 -14.79
N GLY A 178 -1.25 0.06 -13.96
CA GLY A 178 -2.16 -1.07 -13.89
C GLY A 178 -2.46 -1.48 -12.46
N ASP A 179 -3.76 -1.64 -12.16
CA ASP A 179 -4.26 -2.14 -10.89
C ASP A 179 -4.21 -3.68 -10.84
N ASP A 180 -3.60 -4.24 -9.79
CA ASP A 180 -3.63 -5.68 -9.50
C ASP A 180 -4.80 -6.10 -8.60
N ALA A 181 -5.54 -5.14 -8.03
CA ALA A 181 -6.61 -5.33 -7.07
C ALA A 181 -6.22 -6.12 -5.80
N SER A 182 -4.93 -6.16 -5.47
CA SER A 182 -4.35 -7.05 -4.46
C SER A 182 -4.67 -8.54 -4.71
N ASP A 183 -4.93 -8.92 -5.96
CA ASP A 183 -5.32 -10.27 -6.37
C ASP A 183 -4.31 -10.86 -7.38
N PRO A 184 -3.79 -12.08 -7.16
CA PRO A 184 -2.80 -12.68 -8.04
C PRO A 184 -3.26 -12.90 -9.49
N ALA A 185 -4.53 -13.25 -9.71
CA ALA A 185 -5.04 -13.51 -11.06
C ALA A 185 -5.23 -12.21 -11.84
N ALA A 186 -5.83 -11.21 -11.20
CA ALA A 186 -5.98 -9.86 -11.75
C ALA A 186 -4.60 -9.23 -12.03
N GLY A 187 -3.65 -9.35 -11.11
CA GLY A 187 -2.28 -8.88 -11.31
C GLY A 187 -1.55 -9.53 -12.47
N ALA A 188 -1.67 -10.86 -12.64
CA ALA A 188 -1.09 -11.56 -13.79
C ALA A 188 -1.71 -11.08 -15.12
N ALA A 189 -3.04 -10.91 -15.16
CA ALA A 189 -3.73 -10.39 -16.33
C ALA A 189 -3.33 -8.94 -16.64
N THR A 190 -3.24 -8.09 -15.62
CA THR A 190 -2.79 -6.69 -15.76
C THR A 190 -1.33 -6.61 -16.20
N ALA A 191 -0.43 -7.44 -15.68
CA ALA A 191 0.96 -7.49 -16.10
C ALA A 191 1.09 -7.84 -17.60
N LEU A 192 0.34 -8.85 -18.08
CA LEU A 192 0.28 -9.20 -19.50
C LEU A 192 -0.27 -8.03 -20.35
N ARG A 193 -1.27 -7.30 -19.84
CA ARG A 193 -1.81 -6.11 -20.52
C ARG A 193 -0.77 -4.99 -20.63
N LEU A 194 0.03 -4.74 -19.59
CA LEU A 194 1.13 -3.77 -19.63
C LEU A 194 2.16 -4.16 -20.71
N VAL A 195 2.52 -5.44 -20.80
CA VAL A 195 3.41 -5.93 -21.87
C VAL A 195 2.79 -5.75 -23.25
N LYS A 196 1.51 -6.12 -23.45
CA LYS A 196 0.79 -5.90 -24.71
C LYS A 196 0.70 -4.42 -25.10
N SER A 197 0.67 -3.54 -24.10
CA SER A 197 0.71 -2.09 -24.26
C SER A 197 2.09 -1.56 -24.68
N GLY A 198 3.09 -2.43 -24.85
CA GLY A 198 4.43 -2.08 -25.31
C GLY A 198 5.39 -1.66 -24.19
N CYS A 199 5.05 -1.91 -22.92
CA CYS A 199 5.96 -1.64 -21.81
C CYS A 199 7.21 -2.53 -21.91
N ARG A 200 8.39 -1.90 -21.87
CA ARG A 200 9.70 -2.58 -21.95
C ARG A 200 10.20 -3.09 -20.60
N ALA A 201 9.68 -2.53 -19.51
CA ALA A 201 9.88 -2.96 -18.14
C ALA A 201 8.58 -2.75 -17.35
N VAL A 202 8.37 -3.54 -16.31
CA VAL A 202 7.28 -3.42 -15.35
C VAL A 202 7.85 -3.31 -13.95
N PHE A 203 7.57 -2.21 -13.26
CA PHE A 203 7.87 -2.01 -11.84
C PHE A 203 6.64 -2.39 -11.05
N ALA A 204 6.80 -3.27 -10.08
CA ALA A 204 5.70 -3.90 -9.37
C ALA A 204 5.78 -3.59 -7.87
N CYS A 205 4.90 -2.70 -7.42
CA CYS A 205 4.66 -2.39 -6.01
C CYS A 205 3.37 -3.12 -5.59
N VAL A 206 3.50 -4.43 -5.38
CA VAL A 206 2.37 -5.34 -5.14
C VAL A 206 2.77 -6.43 -4.13
N THR A 207 1.79 -7.15 -3.59
CA THR A 207 2.05 -8.29 -2.70
C THR A 207 2.93 -9.34 -3.36
N SER A 208 3.70 -10.11 -2.57
CA SER A 208 4.51 -11.22 -3.11
C SER A 208 3.68 -12.25 -3.87
N SER A 209 2.42 -12.46 -3.47
CA SER A 209 1.51 -13.38 -4.15
C SER A 209 1.21 -12.91 -5.58
N THR A 210 0.85 -11.62 -5.74
CA THR A 210 0.67 -10.99 -7.06
C THR A 210 1.94 -11.01 -7.87
N PHE A 211 3.07 -10.61 -7.27
CA PHE A 211 4.34 -10.57 -7.97
C PHE A 211 4.73 -11.94 -8.55
N ASN A 212 4.54 -13.01 -7.76
CA ASN A 212 4.84 -14.37 -8.20
C ASN A 212 3.94 -14.83 -9.35
N ALA A 213 2.65 -14.45 -9.35
CA ALA A 213 1.73 -14.71 -10.45
C ALA A 213 2.10 -13.92 -11.72
N ALA A 214 2.40 -12.62 -11.59
CA ALA A 214 2.90 -11.79 -12.69
C ALA A 214 4.21 -12.34 -13.27
N ALA A 215 5.18 -12.70 -12.42
CA ALA A 215 6.45 -13.27 -12.87
C ALA A 215 6.26 -14.58 -13.64
N SER A 216 5.29 -15.40 -13.24
CA SER A 216 4.96 -16.65 -13.95
C SER A 216 4.29 -16.37 -15.29
N ALA A 217 3.38 -15.39 -15.35
CA ALA A 217 2.72 -14.96 -16.59
C ALA A 217 3.71 -14.34 -17.60
N LEU A 218 4.77 -13.67 -17.12
CA LEU A 218 5.73 -12.97 -17.96
C LEU A 218 6.97 -13.80 -18.36
N GLN A 219 7.10 -15.05 -17.93
CA GLN A 219 8.33 -15.87 -18.00
C GLN A 219 8.98 -15.96 -19.40
N ASN A 220 8.24 -15.75 -20.49
CA ASN A 220 8.74 -15.82 -21.88
C ASN A 220 8.50 -14.53 -22.69
N THR A 221 8.19 -13.42 -22.01
CA THR A 221 7.90 -12.15 -22.70
C THR A 221 9.16 -11.34 -23.00
N GLY A 222 10.27 -11.66 -22.33
CA GLY A 222 11.50 -10.87 -22.36
C GLY A 222 11.41 -9.56 -21.59
N VAL A 223 10.26 -9.21 -21.01
CA VAL A 223 10.10 -7.96 -20.26
C VAL A 223 10.74 -8.07 -18.89
N LEU A 224 11.50 -7.05 -18.51
CA LEU A 224 12.05 -6.92 -17.16
C LEU A 224 10.92 -6.65 -16.16
N LEU A 225 10.77 -7.50 -15.15
CA LEU A 225 9.85 -7.34 -14.04
C LEU A 225 10.64 -7.06 -12.75
N VAL A 226 10.40 -5.92 -12.12
CA VAL A 226 11.11 -5.47 -10.91
C VAL A 226 10.15 -5.39 -9.73
N HIS A 227 10.35 -6.20 -8.69
CA HIS A 227 9.64 -6.06 -7.41
C HIS A 227 10.26 -4.90 -6.65
N THR A 228 9.47 -3.86 -6.36
CA THR A 228 9.97 -2.62 -5.75
C THR A 228 9.57 -2.47 -4.28
N VAL A 229 9.18 -3.56 -3.63
CA VAL A 229 8.81 -3.60 -2.20
C VAL A 229 9.47 -4.78 -1.50
N LEU A 230 9.51 -4.73 -0.17
CA LEU A 230 9.92 -5.85 0.69
C LEU A 230 9.33 -7.19 0.23
N ASN A 231 10.16 -8.24 0.29
CA ASN A 231 9.75 -9.58 -0.11
C ASN A 231 10.68 -10.67 0.45
N GLU A 232 10.14 -11.87 0.56
CA GLU A 232 10.78 -13.07 1.10
C GLU A 232 11.96 -13.59 0.25
N GLY A 233 12.23 -12.97 -0.90
CA GLY A 233 13.24 -13.40 -1.85
C GLY A 233 12.73 -14.55 -2.71
N GLY A 234 13.57 -15.57 -2.85
CA GLY A 234 13.28 -16.73 -3.68
C GLY A 234 14.29 -16.94 -4.80
N ARG A 235 14.00 -17.92 -5.65
CA ARG A 235 14.92 -18.33 -6.72
C ARG A 235 15.06 -17.23 -7.77
N SER A 236 16.30 -16.99 -8.20
CA SER A 236 16.59 -16.16 -9.36
C SER A 236 15.88 -16.69 -10.61
N ARG A 237 15.32 -15.79 -11.40
CA ARG A 237 14.64 -16.06 -12.67
C ARG A 237 15.11 -15.03 -13.71
N PRO A 238 15.33 -15.40 -14.98
CA PRO A 238 15.64 -14.45 -16.03
C PRO A 238 14.59 -13.34 -16.11
N GLY A 239 15.03 -12.10 -16.33
CA GLY A 239 14.12 -10.94 -16.43
C GLY A 239 13.39 -10.55 -15.14
N VAL A 240 13.74 -11.13 -13.97
CA VAL A 240 13.11 -10.80 -12.68
C VAL A 240 14.13 -10.22 -11.73
N LEU A 241 13.85 -9.02 -11.21
CA LEU A 241 14.61 -8.38 -10.14
C LEU A 241 13.73 -8.24 -8.90
N ARG A 242 14.28 -8.50 -7.71
CA ARG A 242 13.61 -8.27 -6.44
C ARG A 242 14.44 -7.31 -5.60
N LEU A 243 13.93 -6.09 -5.45
CA LEU A 243 14.49 -5.08 -4.55
C LEU A 243 13.79 -5.16 -3.19
N GLY A 244 14.00 -4.16 -2.34
CA GLY A 244 13.38 -4.05 -1.03
C GLY A 244 13.98 -4.97 0.04
N GLU A 245 13.43 -4.83 1.24
CA GLU A 245 13.89 -5.49 2.45
C GLU A 245 13.64 -7.00 2.45
N ARG A 246 14.45 -7.71 3.22
CA ARG A 246 14.31 -9.15 3.47
C ARG A 246 13.82 -9.39 4.89
N PRO A 247 12.94 -10.38 5.10
CA PRO A 247 12.44 -10.67 6.45
C PRO A 247 13.54 -11.03 7.43
N LEU A 248 14.60 -11.72 7.00
CA LEU A 248 15.71 -12.07 7.88
C LEU A 248 16.50 -10.84 8.36
N ASP A 249 16.65 -9.83 7.51
CA ASP A 249 17.35 -8.60 7.89
C ASP A 249 16.47 -7.75 8.82
N GLN A 250 15.18 -7.62 8.52
CA GLN A 250 14.23 -6.93 9.39
C GLN A 250 14.12 -7.58 10.78
N THR A 251 13.95 -8.90 10.82
CA THR A 251 13.82 -9.64 12.09
C THR A 251 15.10 -9.62 12.91
N ARG A 252 16.28 -9.75 12.28
CA ARG A 252 17.57 -9.61 12.97
C ARG A 252 17.80 -8.24 13.58
N ALA A 253 17.35 -7.18 12.91
CA ALA A 253 17.42 -5.84 13.45
C ALA A 253 16.46 -5.65 14.63
N GLY A 254 15.19 -6.04 14.48
CA GLY A 254 14.13 -5.68 15.41
C GLY A 254 13.94 -6.61 16.60
N ILE A 255 14.01 -7.93 16.41
CA ILE A 255 13.64 -8.90 17.47
C ILE A 255 14.58 -8.83 18.68
N PRO A 256 15.92 -8.90 18.53
CA PRO A 256 16.83 -8.78 19.67
C PRO A 256 16.71 -7.42 20.37
N ALA A 257 16.56 -6.34 19.59
CA ALA A 257 16.43 -4.99 20.11
C ALA A 257 15.15 -4.82 20.95
N MET A 258 14.00 -5.28 20.46
CA MET A 258 12.73 -5.21 21.19
C MET A 258 12.75 -6.07 22.45
N MET A 259 13.31 -7.29 22.39
CA MET A 259 13.45 -8.15 23.58
C MET A 259 14.39 -7.54 24.62
N SER A 260 15.45 -6.86 24.18
CA SER A 260 16.37 -6.16 25.08
C SER A 260 15.70 -4.97 25.77
N GLU A 261 14.91 -4.19 25.04
CA GLU A 261 14.26 -3.00 25.58
C GLU A 261 13.12 -3.35 26.55
N THR A 262 12.31 -4.34 26.19
CA THR A 262 11.11 -4.71 26.96
C THR A 262 11.42 -5.69 28.09
N GLY A 263 12.50 -6.48 27.96
CA GLY A 263 12.77 -7.64 28.81
C GLY A 263 11.92 -8.87 28.48
N SER A 264 10.89 -8.72 27.66
CA SER A 264 9.95 -9.78 27.27
C SER A 264 10.56 -10.77 26.28
N ARG A 265 10.07 -12.01 26.30
CA ARG A 265 10.68 -13.13 25.55
C ARG A 265 9.69 -13.96 24.76
N THR A 266 8.39 -13.81 25.02
CA THR A 266 7.34 -14.67 24.48
C THR A 266 6.60 -13.96 23.36
N TRP A 267 6.71 -14.50 22.14
CA TRP A 267 6.14 -13.92 20.93
C TRP A 267 4.86 -14.62 20.47
N PHE A 268 3.94 -13.86 19.90
CA PHE A 268 2.86 -14.37 19.05
C PHE A 268 3.05 -13.86 17.62
N LEU A 269 2.88 -14.73 16.62
CA LEU A 269 3.06 -14.36 15.22
C LEU A 269 1.70 -14.26 14.52
N VAL A 270 1.39 -13.12 13.92
CA VAL A 270 0.17 -12.90 13.15
C VAL A 270 0.52 -12.45 11.73
N GLY A 271 -0.11 -13.07 10.74
CA GLY A 271 0.21 -12.80 9.34
C GLY A 271 -0.87 -13.21 8.38
N GLN A 272 -0.62 -12.96 7.10
CA GLN A 272 -1.50 -13.31 6.02
C GLN A 272 -1.19 -14.71 5.45
N GLN A 273 -2.19 -15.39 4.90
CA GLN A 273 -2.02 -16.73 4.34
C GLN A 273 -1.38 -16.70 2.93
N TYR A 274 -0.18 -16.12 2.79
CA TYR A 274 0.61 -16.17 1.56
C TYR A 274 2.12 -16.10 1.81
N SER A 275 2.90 -16.16 0.73
CA SER A 275 4.35 -16.40 0.75
C SER A 275 5.17 -15.41 1.60
N TRP A 276 4.76 -14.14 1.68
CA TRP A 276 5.42 -13.13 2.51
C TRP A 276 5.44 -13.54 3.98
N SER A 277 4.26 -13.72 4.58
CA SER A 277 4.14 -14.05 6.00
C SER A 277 4.76 -15.41 6.31
N PHE A 278 4.69 -16.39 5.41
CA PHE A 278 5.38 -17.67 5.60
C PHE A 278 6.91 -17.49 5.69
N GLY A 279 7.49 -16.69 4.78
CA GLY A 279 8.92 -16.40 4.80
C GLY A 279 9.33 -15.56 6.02
N ALA A 280 8.50 -14.59 6.39
CA ALA A 280 8.75 -13.72 7.53
C ALA A 280 8.61 -14.44 8.88
N HIS A 281 7.59 -15.26 9.06
CA HIS A 281 7.43 -16.08 10.26
C HIS A 281 8.53 -17.13 10.37
N TRP A 282 8.99 -17.70 9.25
CA TRP A 282 10.17 -18.57 9.27
C TRP A 282 11.42 -17.83 9.77
N ALA A 283 11.68 -16.63 9.24
CA ALA A 283 12.80 -15.81 9.67
C ALA A 283 12.68 -15.42 11.15
N ALA A 284 11.50 -15.01 11.59
CA ALA A 284 11.22 -14.65 12.96
C ALA A 284 11.43 -15.82 13.93
N ARG A 285 10.86 -17.01 13.64
CA ARG A 285 11.06 -18.21 14.48
C ARG A 285 12.54 -18.52 14.68
N ARG A 286 13.32 -18.39 13.61
CA ARG A 286 14.77 -18.57 13.66
C ARG A 286 15.44 -17.53 14.58
N VAL A 287 15.19 -16.24 14.35
CA VAL A 287 15.84 -15.16 15.10
C VAL A 287 15.39 -15.12 16.57
N ILE A 288 14.12 -15.42 16.85
CA ILE A 288 13.58 -15.55 18.21
C ILE A 288 14.33 -16.64 18.97
N ALA A 289 14.50 -17.82 18.36
CA ALA A 289 15.25 -18.91 18.97
C ALA A 289 16.74 -18.56 19.18
N GLU A 290 17.39 -17.95 18.17
CA GLU A 290 18.77 -17.45 18.27
C GLU A 290 18.92 -16.40 19.39
N SER A 291 17.86 -15.64 19.67
CA SER A 291 17.82 -14.59 20.71
C SER A 291 17.29 -15.10 22.06
N THR A 292 17.15 -16.41 22.26
CA THR A 292 16.64 -17.03 23.51
C THR A 292 15.21 -16.61 23.88
N GLY A 293 14.36 -16.38 22.89
CA GLY A 293 12.91 -16.19 23.04
C GLY A 293 12.12 -17.44 22.68
N SER A 294 10.79 -17.36 22.81
CA SER A 294 9.85 -18.44 22.47
C SER A 294 8.68 -17.91 21.65
N VAL A 295 7.98 -18.82 20.95
CA VAL A 295 6.73 -18.52 20.24
C VAL A 295 5.59 -19.24 20.96
N ALA A 296 4.64 -18.47 21.51
CA ALA A 296 3.46 -18.99 22.21
C ALA A 296 2.29 -19.29 21.27
N GLY A 297 2.25 -18.67 20.09
CA GLY A 297 1.23 -18.92 19.09
C GLY A 297 1.58 -18.34 17.73
N GLU A 298 0.96 -18.88 16.69
CA GLU A 298 1.11 -18.44 15.31
C GLU A 298 -0.22 -18.61 14.59
N VAL A 299 -0.66 -17.58 13.87
CA VAL A 299 -1.89 -17.63 13.07
C VAL A 299 -1.71 -16.93 11.73
N TYR A 300 -2.38 -17.49 10.73
CA TYR A 300 -2.52 -16.89 9.42
C TYR A 300 -4.00 -16.61 9.14
N VAL A 301 -4.29 -15.42 8.65
CA VAL A 301 -5.63 -15.02 8.20
C VAL A 301 -5.65 -14.79 6.68
N PRO A 302 -6.81 -14.83 6.01
CA PRO A 302 -6.93 -14.41 4.61
C PRO A 302 -6.68 -12.91 4.42
N LEU A 303 -6.16 -12.52 3.25
CA LEU A 303 -5.98 -11.10 2.91
C LEU A 303 -7.33 -10.41 2.76
N GLY A 304 -7.50 -9.25 3.39
CA GLY A 304 -8.78 -8.54 3.47
C GLY A 304 -9.61 -8.94 4.69
N THR A 305 -8.97 -9.46 5.74
CA THR A 305 -9.59 -9.69 7.05
C THR A 305 -9.84 -8.34 7.73
N THR A 306 -11.06 -8.14 8.20
CA THR A 306 -11.48 -6.89 8.89
C THR A 306 -11.84 -7.11 10.36
N ASP A 307 -12.14 -8.35 10.77
CA ASP A 307 -12.42 -8.72 12.16
C ASP A 307 -11.28 -9.57 12.73
N PHE A 308 -10.57 -9.02 13.70
CA PHE A 308 -9.45 -9.65 14.39
C PHE A 308 -9.78 -10.04 15.84
N SER A 309 -11.03 -9.88 16.28
CA SER A 309 -11.45 -10.08 17.68
C SER A 309 -10.98 -11.43 18.25
N ARG A 310 -11.21 -12.52 17.51
CA ARG A 310 -10.79 -13.88 17.92
C ARG A 310 -9.26 -14.06 17.96
N ILE A 311 -8.54 -13.35 17.11
CA ILE A 311 -7.07 -13.38 17.08
C ILE A 311 -6.52 -12.65 18.29
N ILE A 312 -7.09 -11.49 18.62
CA ILE A 312 -6.76 -10.69 19.80
C ILE A 312 -7.00 -11.49 21.08
N GLU A 313 -8.13 -12.18 21.19
CA GLU A 313 -8.42 -13.11 22.29
C GLU A 313 -7.35 -14.22 22.37
N SER A 314 -6.99 -14.82 21.24
CA SER A 314 -5.95 -15.86 21.20
C SER A 314 -4.58 -15.36 21.64
N ILE A 315 -4.23 -14.11 21.32
CA ILE A 315 -2.97 -13.48 21.76
C ILE A 315 -2.99 -13.27 23.28
N ALA A 316 -4.11 -12.77 23.82
CA ALA A 316 -4.26 -12.56 25.26
C ALA A 316 -4.16 -13.88 26.03
N ASP A 317 -4.84 -14.92 25.55
CA ASP A 317 -4.86 -16.25 26.18
C ASP A 317 -3.52 -16.99 26.09
N SER A 318 -2.71 -16.71 25.07
CA SER A 318 -1.40 -17.36 24.90
C SER A 318 -0.36 -16.88 25.91
N GLY A 319 -0.61 -15.77 26.63
CA GLY A 319 0.37 -15.13 27.50
C GLY A 319 1.57 -14.53 26.74
N ALA A 320 1.40 -14.22 25.45
CA ALA A 320 2.45 -13.55 24.70
C ALA A 320 2.57 -12.09 25.13
N GLU A 321 3.81 -11.61 25.20
CA GLU A 321 4.13 -10.23 25.57
C GLU A 321 4.53 -9.40 24.35
N LEU A 322 4.96 -10.08 23.29
CA LEU A 322 5.43 -9.49 22.04
C LEU A 322 4.60 -10.05 20.88
N ILE A 323 4.25 -9.21 19.93
CA ILE A 323 3.55 -9.60 18.70
C ILE A 323 4.48 -9.32 17.54
N LEU A 324 4.67 -10.28 16.64
CA LEU A 324 5.21 -10.00 15.32
C LEU A 324 4.03 -9.93 14.34
N SER A 325 3.78 -8.75 13.77
CA SER A 325 2.79 -8.61 12.70
C SER A 325 3.47 -8.64 11.33
N THR A 326 2.87 -9.41 10.42
CA THR A 326 3.18 -9.40 8.99
C THR A 326 1.93 -9.14 8.14
N LEU A 327 0.88 -8.58 8.76
CA LEU A 327 -0.31 -8.11 8.06
C LEU A 327 0.06 -6.92 7.17
N VAL A 328 -0.77 -6.65 6.16
CA VAL A 328 -0.46 -5.72 5.08
C VAL A 328 -1.60 -4.73 4.90
N GLY A 329 -1.25 -3.45 4.81
CA GLY A 329 -2.19 -2.40 4.46
C GLY A 329 -3.38 -2.32 5.40
N HIS A 330 -4.60 -2.38 4.87
CA HIS A 330 -5.83 -2.23 5.67
C HIS A 330 -5.96 -3.28 6.78
N ASP A 331 -5.51 -4.52 6.55
CA ASP A 331 -5.55 -5.56 7.58
C ASP A 331 -4.70 -5.18 8.80
N GLU A 332 -3.55 -4.53 8.60
CA GLU A 332 -2.75 -3.98 9.70
C GLU A 332 -3.47 -2.80 10.38
N VAL A 333 -4.15 -1.94 9.60
CA VAL A 333 -4.98 -0.85 10.15
C VAL A 333 -6.04 -1.39 11.09
N PHE A 334 -6.81 -2.38 10.64
CA PHE A 334 -7.86 -3.02 11.44
C PHE A 334 -7.31 -3.72 12.67
N PHE A 335 -6.23 -4.50 12.51
CA PHE A 335 -5.62 -5.24 13.61
C PHE A 335 -5.12 -4.31 14.70
N GLU A 336 -4.36 -3.28 14.34
CA GLU A 336 -3.73 -2.39 15.32
C GLU A 336 -4.77 -1.50 16.05
N ARG A 337 -5.83 -1.06 15.36
CA ARG A 337 -6.97 -0.35 15.98
C ARG A 337 -7.77 -1.25 16.92
N GLN A 338 -8.06 -2.49 16.54
CA GLN A 338 -8.77 -3.43 17.41
C GLN A 338 -7.90 -3.82 18.62
N CYS A 339 -6.59 -4.00 18.45
CA CYS A 339 -5.67 -4.21 19.56
C CYS A 339 -5.74 -3.06 20.59
N ALA A 340 -5.82 -1.81 20.13
CA ALA A 340 -6.01 -0.65 21.01
C ALA A 340 -7.38 -0.66 21.71
N GLN A 341 -8.46 -0.88 20.96
CA GLN A 341 -9.84 -0.91 21.47
C GLN A 341 -10.07 -2.00 22.52
N HIS A 342 -9.45 -3.17 22.33
CA HIS A 342 -9.52 -4.29 23.27
C HIS A 342 -8.51 -4.19 24.43
N GLY A 343 -7.71 -3.11 24.49
CA GLY A 343 -6.75 -2.88 25.57
C GLY A 343 -5.48 -3.74 25.51
N LEU A 344 -5.25 -4.49 24.42
CA LEU A 344 -4.12 -5.40 24.27
C LEU A 344 -2.76 -4.68 24.34
N ARG A 345 -2.73 -3.38 24.04
CA ARG A 345 -1.54 -2.51 24.14
C ARG A 345 -1.04 -2.30 25.57
N ALA A 346 -1.87 -2.58 26.56
CA ALA A 346 -1.46 -2.48 27.96
C ALA A 346 -0.46 -3.58 28.35
N THR A 347 -0.53 -4.74 27.67
CA THR A 347 0.24 -5.94 28.03
C THR A 347 1.20 -6.41 26.93
N THR A 348 1.01 -5.93 25.70
CA THR A 348 1.81 -6.37 24.55
C THR A 348 2.50 -5.23 23.82
N ARG A 349 3.59 -5.55 23.12
CA ARG A 349 4.25 -4.68 22.14
C ARG A 349 4.27 -5.35 20.78
N THR A 350 3.95 -4.61 19.72
CA THR A 350 3.96 -5.13 18.35
C THR A 350 5.22 -4.68 17.61
N PHE A 351 5.86 -5.62 16.93
CA PHE A 351 6.83 -5.38 15.88
C PHE A 351 6.21 -5.76 14.53
N ALA A 352 5.84 -4.74 13.74
CA ALA A 352 5.17 -4.88 12.46
C ALA A 352 6.16 -4.74 11.30
N LEU A 353 6.25 -5.76 10.46
CA LEU A 353 7.21 -5.78 9.34
C LEU A 353 6.73 -5.05 8.08
N VAL A 354 5.45 -4.63 8.05
CA VAL A 354 4.81 -3.96 6.90
C VAL A 354 4.00 -2.74 7.35
N LEU A 355 4.43 -2.07 8.42
CA LEU A 355 3.83 -0.82 8.89
C LEU A 355 4.57 0.38 8.30
N ASP A 356 4.12 0.82 7.13
CA ASP A 356 4.65 2.02 6.46
C ASP A 356 3.93 3.30 6.91
N GLU A 357 4.42 4.47 6.51
CA GLU A 357 3.89 5.75 6.95
C GLU A 357 2.43 5.98 6.53
N ALA A 358 2.02 5.50 5.35
CA ALA A 358 0.65 5.64 4.88
C ALA A 358 -0.31 4.74 5.67
N THR A 359 0.11 3.51 6.00
CA THR A 359 -0.63 2.60 6.89
C THR A 359 -0.74 3.19 8.29
N GLN A 360 0.36 3.72 8.83
CA GLN A 360 0.36 4.39 10.14
C GLN A 360 -0.60 5.59 10.18
N GLN A 361 -0.67 6.37 9.09
CA GLN A 361 -1.59 7.50 9.00
C GLN A 361 -3.07 7.06 9.08
N LEU A 362 -3.42 5.89 8.52
CA LEU A 362 -4.77 5.34 8.60
C LEU A 362 -5.11 4.71 9.95
N ILE A 363 -4.13 4.17 10.67
CA ILE A 363 -4.32 3.71 12.05
C ILE A 363 -4.71 4.89 12.95
N GLY A 364 -4.11 6.05 12.73
CA GLY A 364 -4.35 7.26 13.50
C GLY A 364 -3.28 7.53 14.56
N ASN A 365 -3.55 8.49 15.45
CA ASN A 365 -2.53 9.07 16.30
C ASN A 365 -2.10 8.19 17.47
N SER A 366 -3.02 7.44 18.08
CA SER A 366 -2.76 6.72 19.34
C SER A 366 -2.77 5.21 19.24
N ASP A 367 -3.53 4.65 18.29
CA ASP A 367 -3.87 3.21 18.30
C ASP A 367 -2.67 2.30 18.00
N ALA A 368 -1.60 2.87 17.41
CA ALA A 368 -0.32 2.22 17.19
C ALA A 368 0.85 2.84 17.99
N ASP A 369 0.58 3.67 19.01
CA ASP A 369 1.67 4.19 19.85
C ASP A 369 2.50 3.05 20.45
N GLY A 370 3.82 3.10 20.26
CA GLY A 370 4.75 2.08 20.73
C GLY A 370 4.93 0.87 19.80
N VAL A 371 4.23 0.83 18.65
CA VAL A 371 4.43 -0.21 17.63
C VAL A 371 5.71 0.06 16.86
N TRP A 372 6.53 -0.97 16.67
CA TRP A 372 7.79 -0.85 15.95
C TRP A 372 7.63 -1.25 14.50
N ALA A 373 8.34 -0.54 13.62
CA ALA A 373 8.47 -0.85 12.21
C ALA A 373 9.95 -1.04 11.84
N ALA A 374 10.24 -1.75 10.75
CA ALA A 374 11.60 -1.97 10.25
C ALA A 374 11.69 -1.81 8.74
N PHE A 375 12.38 -0.78 8.26
CA PHE A 375 12.52 -0.46 6.83
C PHE A 375 13.90 0.15 6.52
N GLY A 376 14.30 0.15 5.26
CA GLY A 376 15.51 0.83 4.79
C GLY A 376 15.39 2.36 4.69
N TYR A 377 14.18 2.90 4.88
CA TYR A 377 13.87 4.32 4.84
C TYR A 377 12.68 4.64 5.75
N PHE A 378 12.72 5.79 6.41
CA PHE A 378 11.57 6.44 7.03
C PHE A 378 11.58 7.92 6.66
N GLN A 379 10.44 8.52 6.36
CA GLN A 379 10.36 9.94 5.97
C GLN A 379 10.89 10.89 7.05
N SER A 380 10.74 10.52 8.32
CA SER A 380 11.24 11.26 9.47
C SER A 380 12.74 11.06 9.73
N ALA A 381 13.41 10.15 9.01
CA ALA A 381 14.85 9.98 9.10
C ALA A 381 15.59 11.16 8.45
N ALA A 382 16.69 11.57 9.07
CA ALA A 382 17.51 12.66 8.54
C ALA A 382 18.18 12.24 7.22
N GLY A 383 18.01 13.01 6.14
CA GLY A 383 18.89 12.88 4.98
C GLY A 383 18.29 13.16 3.60
N ASP A 384 16.99 12.92 3.38
CA ASP A 384 16.38 13.07 2.04
C ASP A 384 15.20 14.06 2.00
N HIS A 385 15.49 15.29 2.41
CA HIS A 385 14.52 16.38 2.33
C HIS A 385 14.31 16.90 0.90
N ASP A 386 15.11 16.49 -0.07
CA ASP A 386 14.97 16.97 -1.45
C ASP A 386 13.88 16.22 -2.20
N LEU A 387 13.89 14.88 -2.15
CA LEU A 387 12.82 14.07 -2.74
C LEU A 387 11.47 14.38 -2.09
N GLU A 388 11.42 14.54 -0.77
CA GLU A 388 10.21 14.92 -0.03
C GLU A 388 9.65 16.28 -0.50
N LYS A 389 10.52 17.28 -0.74
CA LYS A 389 10.10 18.59 -1.25
C LYS A 389 9.56 18.50 -2.67
N ARG A 390 10.25 17.79 -3.57
CA ARG A 390 9.80 17.59 -4.95
C ARG A 390 8.48 16.82 -5.01
N TYR A 391 8.35 15.77 -4.21
CA TYR A 391 7.10 15.03 -4.02
C TYR A 391 5.96 15.94 -3.57
N SER A 392 6.18 16.72 -2.50
CA SER A 392 5.17 17.65 -1.98
C SER A 392 4.78 18.75 -2.98
N ALA A 393 5.70 19.17 -3.85
CA ALA A 393 5.47 20.17 -4.88
C ALA A 393 4.81 19.61 -6.16
N SER A 394 4.79 18.28 -6.34
CA SER A 394 4.24 17.62 -7.53
C SER A 394 2.70 17.70 -7.62
N SER A 395 2.03 18.02 -6.51
CA SER A 395 0.57 18.09 -6.43
C SER A 395 0.11 19.24 -5.53
N ASN A 396 -1.04 19.83 -5.87
CA ASN A 396 -1.74 20.79 -5.01
C ASN A 396 -2.70 20.10 -4.01
N GLU A 397 -2.82 18.77 -4.07
CA GLU A 397 -3.66 17.97 -3.19
C GLU A 397 -2.86 17.44 -1.99
N LEU A 398 -3.56 17.08 -0.92
CA LEU A 398 -2.94 16.36 0.19
C LEU A 398 -2.46 14.99 -0.31
N LEU A 399 -1.16 14.75 -0.16
CA LEU A 399 -0.51 13.50 -0.51
C LEU A 399 -0.23 12.67 0.74
N PRO A 400 -0.29 11.33 0.65
CA PRO A 400 0.18 10.48 1.72
C PRO A 400 1.68 10.66 1.94
N PRO A 401 2.16 10.36 3.15
CA PRO A 401 3.59 10.40 3.45
C PRO A 401 4.38 9.44 2.55
N LEU A 402 5.65 9.77 2.34
CA LEU A 402 6.57 8.88 1.68
C LEU A 402 6.90 7.71 2.59
N SER A 403 7.06 6.54 1.98
CA SER A 403 7.56 5.35 2.65
C SER A 403 8.63 4.66 1.81
N SER A 404 9.36 3.76 2.45
CA SER A 404 10.33 2.88 1.77
C SER A 404 9.73 2.16 0.55
N LEU A 405 8.45 1.80 0.62
CA LEU A 405 7.73 1.12 -0.47
C LEU A 405 7.56 2.02 -1.71
N SER A 406 7.20 3.28 -1.48
CA SER A 406 7.05 4.27 -2.55
C SER A 406 8.40 4.72 -3.11
N GLU A 407 9.40 4.90 -2.24
CA GLU A 407 10.70 5.44 -2.59
C GLU A 407 11.55 4.44 -3.39
N THR A 408 11.54 3.16 -3.01
CA THR A 408 12.19 2.09 -3.79
C THR A 408 11.68 2.04 -5.24
N THR A 409 10.41 2.40 -5.48
CA THR A 409 9.84 2.47 -6.83
C THR A 409 10.42 3.63 -7.64
N TYR A 410 10.56 4.81 -7.05
CA TYR A 410 11.23 5.96 -7.66
C TYR A 410 12.68 5.61 -8.03
N GLU A 411 13.45 5.09 -7.06
CA GLU A 411 14.84 4.74 -7.28
C GLU A 411 15.01 3.68 -8.36
N ALA A 412 14.13 2.67 -8.40
CA ALA A 412 14.17 1.62 -9.42
C ALA A 412 13.94 2.16 -10.84
N ILE A 413 13.02 3.10 -11.02
CA ILE A 413 12.73 3.73 -12.32
C ILE A 413 13.92 4.59 -12.77
N VAL A 414 14.47 5.41 -11.87
CA VAL A 414 15.66 6.24 -12.16
C VAL A 414 16.87 5.36 -12.48
N ALA A 415 17.11 4.30 -11.70
CA ALA A 415 18.19 3.36 -11.94
C ALA A 415 18.03 2.62 -13.27
N TYR A 416 16.80 2.26 -13.64
CA TYR A 416 16.50 1.63 -14.92
C TYR A 416 16.80 2.56 -16.09
N ALA A 417 16.36 3.82 -16.05
CA ALA A 417 16.65 4.80 -17.11
C ALA A 417 18.16 4.92 -17.35
N ARG A 418 18.94 5.10 -16.27
CA ARG A 418 20.42 5.17 -16.33
C ARG A 418 21.04 3.88 -16.87
N ALA A 419 20.50 2.72 -16.50
CA ALA A 419 21.00 1.43 -16.97
C ALA A 419 20.74 1.23 -18.47
N VAL A 420 19.57 1.64 -18.98
CA VAL A 420 19.23 1.58 -20.40
C VAL A 420 20.13 2.52 -21.21
N GLU A 421 20.36 3.76 -20.76
CA GLU A 421 21.25 4.70 -21.45
C GLU A 421 22.67 4.19 -21.62
N ARG A 422 23.21 3.50 -20.60
CA ARG A 422 24.57 2.93 -20.62
C ARG A 422 24.68 1.68 -21.48
N THR A 423 23.57 1.00 -21.73
CA THR A 423 23.54 -0.27 -22.46
C THR A 423 23.01 0.01 -23.85
N SER A 424 23.91 0.40 -24.77
CA SER A 424 23.61 0.76 -26.18
C SER A 424 22.79 -0.29 -26.97
N ALA A 425 22.53 -1.46 -26.38
CA ALA A 425 21.77 -2.58 -26.94
C ALA A 425 20.34 -2.75 -26.37
N GLY A 426 19.91 -2.06 -25.30
CA GLY A 426 18.54 -2.14 -24.77
C GLY A 426 18.03 -3.54 -24.40
N ASP A 427 18.93 -4.54 -24.30
CA ASP A 427 18.60 -5.92 -23.97
C ASP A 427 18.24 -6.05 -22.47
N PRO A 428 17.06 -6.59 -22.14
CA PRO A 428 16.57 -6.73 -20.76
C PRO A 428 17.54 -7.42 -19.79
N GLU A 429 18.29 -8.42 -20.23
CA GLU A 429 19.24 -9.15 -19.37
C GLU A 429 20.49 -8.31 -19.07
N THR A 430 20.92 -7.50 -20.02
CA THR A 430 22.03 -6.55 -19.82
C THR A 430 21.62 -5.41 -18.88
N VAL A 431 20.41 -4.88 -19.02
CA VAL A 431 19.84 -3.89 -18.09
C VAL A 431 19.70 -4.48 -16.69
N LEU A 432 19.20 -5.71 -16.56
CA LEU A 432 19.08 -6.43 -15.30
C LEU A 432 20.44 -6.56 -14.59
N ARG A 433 21.48 -6.97 -15.31
CA ARG A 433 22.84 -7.09 -14.73
C ARG A 433 23.39 -5.75 -14.24
N GLN A 434 23.13 -4.66 -14.96
CA GLN A 434 23.50 -3.32 -14.50
C GLN A 434 22.73 -2.93 -13.23
N LEU A 435 21.42 -3.15 -13.19
CA LEU A 435 20.60 -2.89 -12.00
C LEU A 435 21.06 -3.68 -10.78
N VAL A 436 21.40 -4.97 -10.94
CA VAL A 436 21.95 -5.81 -9.85
C VAL A 436 23.32 -5.29 -9.38
N THR A 437 24.11 -4.70 -10.27
CA THR A 437 25.42 -4.13 -9.90
C THR A 437 25.23 -2.83 -9.14
N THR A 438 24.36 -1.94 -9.63
CA THR A 438 23.99 -0.69 -8.96
C THR A 438 23.36 -0.95 -7.60
N SER A 439 22.53 -1.99 -7.46
CA SER A 439 21.91 -2.33 -6.17
C SER A 439 22.91 -2.80 -5.11
N LYS A 440 24.13 -3.20 -5.50
CA LYS A 440 25.18 -3.72 -4.62
C LYS A 440 26.32 -2.73 -4.36
N SER A 441 26.42 -1.64 -5.13
CA SER A 441 27.53 -0.69 -5.05
C SER A 441 27.10 0.59 -4.33
N SER A 442 27.86 1.02 -3.33
CA SER A 442 27.68 2.29 -2.61
C SER A 442 28.52 3.45 -3.19
N THR A 443 29.23 3.24 -4.31
CA THR A 443 30.43 4.05 -4.64
C THR A 443 30.38 4.83 -5.94
N ASN A 444 29.26 4.96 -6.65
CA ASN A 444 29.22 5.72 -7.91
C ASN A 444 27.94 6.58 -8.05
N ASN A 445 27.97 7.81 -7.51
CA ASN A 445 26.99 8.89 -7.76
C ASN A 445 25.49 8.47 -7.76
N GLY A 446 25.13 7.47 -6.98
CA GLY A 446 23.78 6.93 -6.86
C GLY A 446 23.59 6.31 -5.49
N VAL A 447 22.37 6.42 -4.97
CA VAL A 447 21.99 5.83 -3.68
C VAL A 447 21.89 4.31 -3.86
N PRO A 448 22.52 3.48 -2.99
CA PRO A 448 22.39 2.04 -3.10
C PRO A 448 20.93 1.62 -2.88
N LEU A 449 20.39 0.82 -3.81
CA LEU A 449 19.03 0.26 -3.72
C LEU A 449 18.88 -0.72 -2.54
N HIS A 450 19.98 -1.12 -1.89
CA HIS A 450 19.96 -1.89 -0.65
C HIS A 450 20.51 -1.04 0.49
N ARG A 451 19.64 -0.69 1.44
CA ARG A 451 19.98 0.11 2.62
C ARG A 451 20.05 -0.78 3.86
N PRO A 452 20.80 -0.36 4.91
CA PRO A 452 20.68 -0.99 6.21
C PRO A 452 19.24 -0.84 6.74
N ILE A 453 18.75 -1.85 7.45
CA ILE A 453 17.46 -1.76 8.11
C ILE A 453 17.56 -0.77 9.28
N LEU A 454 16.65 0.20 9.28
CA LEU A 454 16.37 1.09 10.39
C LEU A 454 15.18 0.53 11.18
N LEU A 455 15.17 0.76 12.49
CA LEU A 455 13.97 0.57 13.30
C LEU A 455 13.31 1.92 13.51
N ALA A 456 11.99 1.95 13.53
CA ALA A 456 11.22 3.11 13.96
C ALA A 456 10.14 2.70 14.97
N GLU A 457 9.70 3.65 15.77
CA GLU A 457 8.54 3.52 16.65
C GLU A 457 7.46 4.49 16.19
N SER A 458 6.22 4.00 16.12
CA SER A 458 5.06 4.84 15.96
C SER A 458 4.78 5.63 17.24
N ARG A 459 4.68 6.96 17.10
CA ARG A 459 4.31 7.89 18.16
C ARG A 459 3.45 8.99 17.55
N ARG A 460 2.26 9.24 18.10
CA ARG A 460 1.37 10.34 17.65
C ARG A 460 1.14 10.31 16.15
N GLY A 461 0.87 9.12 15.60
CA GLY A 461 0.53 8.93 14.19
C GLY A 461 1.70 9.04 13.22
N ARG A 462 2.95 9.03 13.69
CA ARG A 462 4.15 9.09 12.85
C ARG A 462 5.19 8.08 13.29
N LEU A 463 5.93 7.53 12.34
CA LEU A 463 7.08 6.67 12.60
C LEU A 463 8.30 7.56 12.89
N TYR A 464 9.02 7.27 13.98
CA TYR A 464 10.25 7.96 14.36
C TYR A 464 11.40 6.97 14.46
N PRO A 465 12.54 7.19 13.76
CA PRO A 465 13.66 6.27 13.81
C PRO A 465 14.19 6.13 15.23
N ARG A 466 14.52 4.91 15.60
CA ARG A 466 15.17 4.58 16.87
C ARG A 466 16.68 4.66 16.68
N SER A 467 17.37 5.19 17.68
CA SER A 467 18.80 4.93 17.85
C SER A 467 18.95 3.55 18.50
N LEU A 468 19.65 2.65 17.81
CA LEU A 468 20.00 1.32 18.34
C LEU A 468 21.09 1.39 19.40
#